data_AF-A0A1I0QYN7-F1
#
_entry.id   AF-A0A1I0QYN7-F1
#
_cell.length_a   1.000
_cell.length_b   1.000
_cell.length_c   1.000
_cell.angle_alpha   90.00
_cell.angle_beta   90.00
_cell.angle_gamma   90.00
#
_symmetry.space_group_name_H-M   'P 1'
#
loop_
_entity.id
_entity.type
_entity.pdbx_description
1 polymer ?
#
loop_
_entity_poly.entity_id
_entity_poly.type
_entity_poly.pdbx_seq_one_letter_code
_entity_poly.pdbx_strand_id
1 'polypeptide(L)'
;MSNPFDDLESDADSSSESDSDDTHREQSSDKPTRETEESAGTEGPPFEYSEVRQRPLYARGETWDNFDDALGITIIPELRKAGIRDEEKREIHDAVLRLASEEPERVAELIEEERKL
;
A
#
# COMPACT_ATOMS: atom_id res chain seq x y z
N MET A 1 -44.75 24.98 -29.28
CA MET A 1 -43.51 24.69 -28.51
C MET A 1 -43.37 23.18 -28.50
N SER A 2 -42.35 22.65 -29.16
CA SER A 2 -42.09 21.20 -29.24
C SER A 2 -41.16 20.80 -28.09
N ASN A 3 -41.50 19.73 -27.37
CA ASN A 3 -40.71 19.22 -26.25
C ASN A 3 -39.45 18.49 -26.76
N PRO A 4 -38.27 18.69 -26.14
CA PRO A 4 -36.98 18.19 -26.63
C PRO A 4 -36.59 16.79 -26.12
N PHE A 5 -37.52 15.99 -25.59
CA PHE A 5 -37.24 14.67 -24.98
C PHE A 5 -37.88 13.49 -25.72
N ASP A 6 -38.37 13.72 -26.94
CA ASP A 6 -39.07 12.72 -27.78
C ASP A 6 -38.12 11.79 -28.58
N ASP A 7 -36.80 11.99 -28.48
CA ASP A 7 -35.79 11.31 -29.31
C ASP A 7 -34.91 10.30 -28.53
N LEU A 8 -35.33 9.88 -27.33
CA LEU A 8 -34.55 8.99 -26.47
C LEU A 8 -35.23 7.64 -26.14
N GLU A 9 -36.36 7.33 -26.77
CA GLU A 9 -37.07 6.04 -26.59
C GLU A 9 -36.90 5.08 -27.78
N SER A 10 -35.69 4.96 -28.33
CA SER A 10 -35.39 3.92 -29.33
C SER A 10 -33.91 3.54 -29.33
N ASP A 11 -33.51 2.71 -28.38
CA ASP A 11 -32.63 1.56 -28.66
C ASP A 11 -32.48 0.71 -27.39
N ALA A 12 -33.34 -0.29 -27.30
CA ALA A 12 -33.15 -1.41 -26.41
C ALA A 12 -32.63 -2.60 -27.24
N ASP A 13 -31.57 -3.21 -26.71
CA ASP A 13 -31.20 -4.63 -26.84
C ASP A 13 -30.44 -5.10 -28.10
N SER A 14 -29.18 -5.54 -27.91
CA SER A 14 -28.70 -6.86 -28.39
C SER A 14 -27.20 -7.12 -28.09
N SER A 15 -26.96 -8.19 -27.30
CA SER A 15 -25.90 -9.23 -27.42
C SER A 15 -24.41 -8.86 -27.25
N SER A 16 -23.67 -9.37 -26.26
CA SER A 16 -23.15 -10.75 -26.02
C SER A 16 -21.70 -10.97 -26.52
N GLU A 17 -20.78 -11.04 -25.54
CA GLU A 17 -19.58 -11.91 -25.42
C GLU A 17 -18.26 -11.71 -26.22
N SER A 18 -17.18 -11.98 -25.46
CA SER A 18 -15.79 -12.35 -25.80
C SER A 18 -14.80 -11.23 -26.19
N ASP A 19 -13.75 -11.00 -25.37
CA ASP A 19 -12.52 -11.79 -25.51
C ASP A 19 -11.57 -11.61 -24.30
N SER A 20 -10.91 -12.70 -23.93
CA SER A 20 -9.75 -12.71 -23.04
C SER A 20 -8.51 -12.42 -23.89
N ASP A 21 -7.59 -11.58 -23.43
CA ASP A 21 -6.16 -11.88 -23.68
C ASP A 21 -5.26 -11.26 -22.60
N ASP A 22 -4.50 -12.17 -22.02
CA ASP A 22 -3.35 -11.99 -21.16
C ASP A 22 -2.21 -11.40 -21.98
N THR A 23 -1.63 -10.28 -21.57
CA THR A 23 -0.26 -10.00 -22.00
C THR A 23 0.53 -9.35 -20.88
N HIS A 24 1.12 -10.20 -20.07
CA HIS A 24 2.46 -10.03 -19.51
C HIS A 24 3.32 -9.05 -20.34
N ARG A 25 3.69 -7.91 -19.75
CA ARG A 25 4.83 -7.13 -20.23
C ARG A 25 5.81 -6.91 -19.10
N GLU A 26 6.62 -7.94 -18.87
CA GLU A 26 7.92 -7.77 -18.24
C GLU A 26 8.75 -6.84 -19.12
N GLN A 27 9.24 -5.74 -18.56
CA GLN A 27 10.31 -4.99 -19.16
C GLN A 27 11.46 -4.90 -18.16
N SER A 28 12.28 -5.95 -18.18
CA SER A 28 13.66 -5.89 -17.73
C SER A 28 14.39 -4.77 -18.51
N SER A 29 15.01 -3.85 -17.79
CA SER A 29 16.02 -2.96 -18.36
C SER A 29 17.28 -3.03 -17.49
N ASP A 30 18.33 -3.54 -18.10
CA ASP A 30 19.65 -3.80 -17.54
C ASP A 30 20.50 -2.51 -17.57
N LYS A 31 20.91 -2.05 -16.37
CA LYS A 31 22.15 -1.33 -15.93
C LYS A 31 22.65 -0.05 -16.64
N PRO A 32 23.29 0.89 -15.89
CA PRO A 32 24.70 0.73 -15.48
C PRO A 32 24.96 0.97 -13.99
N THR A 33 25.86 0.16 -13.44
CA THR A 33 26.53 0.35 -12.15
C THR A 33 27.26 1.70 -12.14
N ARG A 34 26.85 2.58 -11.23
CA ARG A 34 27.66 3.73 -10.80
C ARG A 34 28.01 3.51 -9.34
N GLU A 35 29.23 3.03 -9.10
CA GLU A 35 29.86 3.17 -7.79
C GLU A 35 30.06 4.67 -7.53
N THR A 36 29.21 5.22 -6.68
CA THR A 36 29.49 6.47 -6.00
C THR A 36 29.45 6.15 -4.51
N GLU A 37 30.62 5.82 -3.95
CA GLU A 37 30.85 5.99 -2.52
C GLU A 37 30.93 7.52 -2.25
N GLU A 38 29.77 8.17 -2.15
CA GLU A 38 29.64 9.52 -1.60
C GLU A 38 28.91 9.42 -0.26
N SER A 39 29.70 9.56 0.80
CA SER A 39 29.33 10.00 2.15
C SER A 39 27.82 10.21 2.38
N ALA A 40 27.15 9.21 2.94
CA ALA A 40 25.77 9.31 3.42
C ALA A 40 25.65 10.43 4.47
N GLY A 41 25.32 11.63 4.01
CA GLY A 41 24.65 12.63 4.83
C GLY A 41 23.27 12.09 5.18
N THR A 42 22.95 12.07 6.47
CA THR A 42 21.78 11.46 7.10
C THR A 42 20.48 12.18 6.74
N GLU A 43 20.05 12.09 5.48
CA GLU A 43 18.79 12.68 4.95
C GLU A 43 17.97 11.65 4.15
N GLY A 44 18.17 10.35 4.41
CA GLY A 44 17.42 9.28 3.78
C GLY A 44 17.11 8.17 4.78
N PRO A 45 16.31 7.17 4.39
CA PRO A 45 15.88 6.10 5.29
C PRO A 45 17.06 5.38 5.96
N PRO A 46 16.88 4.90 7.20
CA PRO A 46 17.94 4.33 8.02
C PRO A 46 18.47 3.00 7.50
N PHE A 47 17.83 2.40 6.50
CA PHE A 47 18.27 1.15 5.87
C PHE A 47 17.92 1.08 4.38
N GLU A 48 18.75 0.33 3.66
CA GLU A 48 18.72 0.14 2.22
C GLU A 48 17.65 -0.85 1.75
N TYR A 49 17.19 -0.70 0.51
CA TYR A 49 16.22 -1.62 -0.10
C TYR A 49 16.70 -3.08 -0.16
N SER A 50 18.02 -3.32 -0.26
CA SER A 50 18.60 -4.67 -0.34
C SER A 50 18.38 -5.52 0.91
N GLU A 51 18.05 -4.88 2.03
CA GLU A 51 17.81 -5.56 3.32
C GLU A 51 16.34 -5.97 3.49
N VAL A 52 15.45 -5.52 2.59
CA VAL A 52 14.01 -5.75 2.68
C VAL A 52 13.61 -7.11 2.11
N ARG A 53 12.83 -7.87 2.88
CA ARG A 53 12.14 -9.07 2.41
C ARG A 53 10.70 -8.75 2.05
N GLN A 54 10.38 -8.70 0.76
CA GLN A 54 9.00 -8.51 0.31
C GLN A 54 8.18 -9.78 0.57
N ARG A 55 7.15 -9.65 1.42
CA ARG A 55 6.19 -10.72 1.71
C ARG A 55 4.77 -10.14 1.63
N PRO A 56 3.79 -10.88 1.10
CA PRO A 56 2.41 -10.44 1.10
C PRO A 56 1.87 -10.39 2.54
N LEU A 57 1.08 -9.36 2.85
CA LEU A 57 0.35 -9.20 4.10
C LEU A 57 -1.16 -9.31 3.84
N TYR A 58 -1.82 -10.26 4.50
CA TYR A 58 -3.24 -10.55 4.31
C TYR A 58 -4.06 -10.03 5.49
N ALA A 59 -4.34 -8.73 5.49
CA ALA A 59 -5.28 -8.11 6.43
C ALA A 59 -6.65 -7.91 5.78
N ARG A 60 -7.71 -7.83 6.59
CA ARG A 60 -9.05 -7.47 6.11
C ARG A 60 -9.06 -6.01 5.62
N GLY A 61 -9.97 -5.66 4.71
CA GLY A 61 -10.08 -4.30 4.17
C GLY A 61 -10.23 -3.24 5.27
N GLU A 62 -11.16 -3.46 6.19
CA GLU A 62 -11.37 -2.55 7.34
C GLU A 62 -10.11 -2.38 8.21
N THR A 63 -9.28 -3.42 8.36
CA THR A 63 -8.00 -3.32 9.07
C THR A 63 -7.00 -2.45 8.32
N TRP A 64 -6.97 -2.55 6.98
CA TRP A 64 -6.15 -1.67 6.14
C TRP A 64 -6.63 -0.22 6.22
N ASP A 65 -7.93 0.02 6.11
CA ASP A 65 -8.50 1.37 6.17
C ASP A 65 -8.18 2.06 7.51
N ASN A 66 -8.37 1.35 8.62
CA ASN A 66 -8.02 1.85 9.96
C ASN A 66 -6.51 2.14 10.10
N PHE A 67 -5.65 1.34 9.47
CA PHE A 67 -4.21 1.56 9.51
C PHE A 67 -3.79 2.76 8.65
N ASP A 68 -4.36 2.92 7.45
CA ASP A 68 -4.11 4.07 6.59
C ASP A 68 -4.56 5.38 7.23
N ASP A 69 -5.70 5.37 7.94
CA ASP A 69 -6.15 6.50 8.75
C ASP A 69 -5.17 6.81 9.90
N ALA A 70 -4.74 5.79 10.65
CA ALA A 70 -3.75 5.96 11.70
C ALA A 70 -2.42 6.51 11.15
N LEU A 71 -2.03 6.08 9.95
CA LEU A 71 -0.86 6.62 9.26
C LEU A 71 -1.00 8.10 8.95
N GLY A 72 -2.07 8.49 8.27
CA GLY A 72 -2.28 9.87 7.83
C GLY A 72 -2.57 10.86 8.97
N ILE A 73 -3.29 10.42 10.00
CA ILE A 73 -3.79 11.28 11.07
C ILE A 73 -2.83 11.34 12.26
N THR A 74 -2.10 10.25 12.53
CA THR A 74 -1.25 10.16 13.73
C THR A 74 0.22 9.98 13.38
N ILE A 75 0.58 8.89 12.70
CA ILE A 75 1.99 8.50 12.54
C ILE A 75 2.77 9.52 11.72
N ILE A 76 2.30 9.86 10.51
CA ILE A 76 2.97 10.84 9.65
C ILE A 76 3.04 12.22 10.33
N PRO A 77 1.97 12.77 10.93
CA PRO A 77 2.06 14.01 11.69
C PRO A 77 3.08 13.99 12.83
N GLU A 78 3.19 12.90 13.59
CA GLU A 78 4.21 12.76 14.64
C GLU A 78 5.64 12.72 14.05
N LEU A 79 5.85 11.98 12.96
CA LEU A 79 7.14 11.97 12.24
C LEU A 79 7.50 13.38 11.76
N ARG A 80 6.53 14.13 11.23
CA ARG A 80 6.75 15.52 10.79
C ARG A 80 7.08 16.46 11.94
N LYS A 81 6.46 16.29 13.11
CA LYS A 81 6.82 17.04 14.33
C LYS A 81 8.26 16.74 14.76
N ALA A 82 8.71 15.49 14.57
CA ALA A 82 10.10 15.08 14.80
C ALA A 82 11.08 15.52 13.71
N GLY A 83 10.60 16.18 12.64
CA GLY A 83 11.42 16.68 11.54
C GLY A 83 11.62 15.71 10.38
N ILE A 84 11.05 14.51 10.44
CA ILE A 84 11.12 13.47 9.40
C ILE A 84 10.03 13.75 8.37
N ARG A 85 10.36 13.75 7.07
CA ARG A 85 9.44 14.14 5.98
C ARG A 85 9.48 13.24 4.76
N ASP A 86 10.49 12.37 4.71
CA ASP A 86 10.85 11.45 3.66
C ASP A 86 10.63 10.00 4.12
N GLU A 87 9.60 9.79 4.96
CA GLU A 87 9.28 8.47 5.48
C GLU A 87 8.94 7.50 4.34
N GLU A 88 9.63 6.36 4.31
CA GLU A 88 9.35 5.33 3.33
C GLU A 88 8.43 4.24 3.91
N LYS A 89 7.55 3.70 3.05
CA LYS A 89 6.60 2.64 3.45
C LYS A 89 7.30 1.43 4.08
N ARG A 90 8.55 1.16 3.68
CA ARG A 90 9.36 0.07 4.27
C ARG A 90 9.70 0.29 5.74
N GLU A 91 9.98 1.53 6.15
CA GLU A 91 10.32 1.86 7.54
C GLU A 91 9.10 1.72 8.44
N ILE A 92 7.95 2.18 7.93
CA ILE A 92 6.66 2.04 8.59
C ILE A 92 6.35 0.56 8.80
N HIS A 93 6.44 -0.27 7.75
CA HIS A 93 6.20 -1.70 7.87
C HIS A 93 7.17 -2.40 8.83
N ASP A 94 8.46 -2.05 8.78
CA ASP A 94 9.46 -2.60 9.70
C ASP A 94 9.14 -2.24 11.15
N ALA A 95 8.79 -0.97 11.43
CA ALA A 95 8.40 -0.53 12.77
C ALA A 95 7.16 -1.25 13.29
N VAL A 96 6.14 -1.47 12.43
CA VAL A 96 4.93 -2.22 12.80
C VAL A 96 5.26 -3.68 13.14
N LEU A 97 6.10 -4.34 12.32
CA LEU A 97 6.49 -5.72 12.58
C LEU A 97 7.36 -5.85 13.83
N ARG A 98 8.22 -4.85 14.10
CA ARG A 98 9.01 -4.78 15.33
C ARG A 98 8.12 -4.62 16.55
N LEU A 99 7.16 -3.70 16.52
CA LEU A 99 6.18 -3.50 17.59
C LEU A 99 5.39 -4.79 17.87
N ALA A 100 4.91 -5.46 16.82
CA ALA A 100 4.23 -6.74 16.95
C ALA A 100 5.14 -7.85 17.55
N SER A 101 6.44 -7.76 17.35
CA SER A 101 7.44 -8.68 17.93
C SER A 101 7.82 -8.32 19.37
N GLU A 102 7.69 -7.04 19.75
CA GLU A 102 7.87 -6.55 21.12
C GLU A 102 6.67 -6.91 22.01
N GLU A 103 5.46 -7.00 21.42
CA GLU A 103 4.21 -7.37 22.11
C GLU A 103 3.53 -8.63 21.50
N PRO A 104 4.21 -9.78 21.47
CA PRO A 104 3.70 -10.97 20.78
C PRO A 104 2.44 -11.54 21.46
N GLU A 105 2.31 -11.41 22.78
CA GLU A 105 1.12 -11.84 23.51
C GLU A 105 -0.12 -11.04 23.08
N ARG A 106 0.03 -9.72 22.85
CA ARG A 106 -1.10 -8.89 22.42
C ARG A 106 -1.59 -9.29 21.02
N VAL A 107 -0.67 -9.67 20.14
CA VAL A 107 -1.02 -10.22 18.82
C VAL A 107 -1.81 -11.52 18.96
N ALA A 108 -1.40 -12.42 19.87
CA ALA A 108 -2.11 -13.65 20.14
C ALA A 108 -3.52 -13.39 20.71
N GLU A 109 -3.66 -12.45 21.64
CA GLU A 109 -4.95 -12.04 22.20
C GLU A 109 -5.92 -11.54 21.13
N LEU A 110 -5.47 -10.67 20.22
CA LEU A 110 -6.31 -10.18 19.12
C LEU A 110 -6.85 -11.32 18.25
N ILE A 111 -6.03 -12.34 17.98
CA ILE A 111 -6.46 -13.54 17.23
C ILE A 111 -7.49 -14.35 18.02
N GLU A 112 -7.30 -14.49 19.34
CA GLU A 112 -8.24 -15.19 20.19
C GLU A 112 -9.59 -14.47 20.32
N GLU A 113 -9.57 -13.14 20.47
CA GLU A 113 -10.75 -12.28 20.51
C GLU A 113 -11.59 -12.49 19.24
N GLU A 114 -10.95 -12.41 18.07
CA GLU A 114 -11.60 -12.64 16.77
C GLU A 114 -12.19 -14.04 16.59
N ARG A 115 -11.60 -15.06 17.22
CA ARG A 115 -12.12 -16.44 17.16
C ARG A 115 -13.28 -16.70 18.10
N LYS A 116 -13.49 -15.83 19.09
CA LYS A 116 -14.57 -15.92 20.08
C LYS A 116 -15.80 -15.12 19.67
N LEU A 117 -15.69 -14.28 18.64
CA LEU A 117 -16.81 -13.58 17.98
C LEU A 117 -17.62 -14.54 17.11
#